data_AF-A0A2N2LZN3-F1
#
_entry.id   AF-A0A2N2LZN3-F1
#
_cell.length_a   1.000
_cell.length_b   1.000
_cell.length_c   1.000
_cell.angle_alpha   90.00
_cell.angle_beta   90.00
_cell.angle_gamma   90.00
#
_symmetry.space_group_name_H-M   'P 1'
#
loop_
_entity.id
_entity.type
_entity.pdbx_description
1 polymer ?
#
loop_
_entity_poly.entity_id
_entity_poly.type
_entity_poly.pdbx_seq_one_letter_code
_entity_poly.pdbx_strand_id
1 'polypeptide(L)'
;MKTLYVLPLCFTILGLLGCVPETNSIMDPDFNNDSREIEFVYLSSTEPPTEIYKYSINSDFFTQLTNTNGNVFDYDVNNQTGDIAYSVKNDQGGLDIWFLPFPYTETKKLISCGSNSCFLPQFSPQNSLLTYQKGTYQFESTSSYANTKIRFIDLNSFTDRTIFGSEIDNGINPTWSPDGKYLAYYQTDPVGIRILDLLGREVIFIHGFEIQNTFNWNSHSNIFYYLINEISDDRPITSVQEISIPELDLNRIEIKLNEQELITGFRASPKENKIVFGVRHSDLLSNQKIVIFDVDSNKIIGQVGEPTVSLGNYSWQSNGELILFQQFGYQSPNQKPEIAIWNIKNNTIKTYISDAYSPKFLP
;
A
#
# COMPACT_ATOMS: atom_id res chain seq x y z
N MET A 1 -27.48 -52.17 -11.48
CA MET A 1 -28.62 -51.45 -10.88
C MET A 1 -28.03 -50.29 -10.10
N LYS A 2 -28.28 -49.00 -10.33
CA LYS A 2 -29.04 -48.22 -11.33
C LYS A 2 -28.19 -46.97 -11.58
N THR A 3 -27.92 -46.66 -12.84
CA THR A 3 -27.34 -45.39 -13.30
C THR A 3 -28.44 -44.33 -13.26
N LEU A 4 -28.26 -43.24 -12.51
CA LEU A 4 -29.18 -42.10 -12.53
C LEU A 4 -28.69 -41.11 -13.60
N TYR A 5 -29.42 -41.03 -14.71
CA TYR A 5 -29.26 -39.98 -15.72
C TYR A 5 -30.07 -38.76 -15.25
N VAL A 6 -29.42 -37.62 -15.10
CA VAL A 6 -30.10 -36.31 -14.97
C VAL A 6 -30.18 -35.72 -16.38
N LEU A 7 -31.40 -35.54 -16.87
CA LEU A 7 -31.72 -34.87 -18.14
C LEU A 7 -31.52 -33.35 -18.00
N PRO A 8 -30.98 -32.64 -19.01
CA PRO A 8 -30.99 -31.19 -19.02
C PRO A 8 -32.40 -30.68 -19.38
N LEU A 9 -32.87 -29.67 -18.65
CA LEU A 9 -34.06 -28.90 -19.01
C LEU A 9 -33.75 -28.03 -20.23
N CYS A 10 -34.30 -28.39 -21.38
CA CYS A 10 -34.38 -27.49 -22.55
C CYS A 10 -35.59 -26.55 -22.39
N PHE A 11 -35.34 -25.25 -22.24
CA PHE A 11 -36.35 -24.22 -22.53
C PHE A 11 -36.22 -23.81 -24.00
N THR A 12 -37.29 -24.02 -24.77
CA THR A 12 -37.43 -23.50 -26.13
C THR A 12 -38.11 -22.13 -26.10
N ILE A 13 -37.35 -21.06 -26.37
CA ILE A 13 -37.89 -19.79 -26.85
C ILE A 13 -37.06 -19.38 -28.08
N LEU A 14 -37.77 -18.93 -29.12
CA LEU A 14 -37.35 -18.59 -30.48
C LEU A 14 -35.85 -18.32 -30.71
N GLY A 15 -35.24 -19.20 -31.52
CA GLY A 15 -34.33 -18.84 -32.61
C GLY A 15 -33.08 -18.03 -32.26
N LEU A 16 -32.04 -18.73 -31.79
CA LEU A 16 -30.61 -18.53 -32.13
C LEU A 16 -29.80 -19.63 -31.41
N LEU A 17 -29.19 -20.53 -32.17
CA LEU A 17 -28.26 -21.55 -31.65
C LEU A 17 -26.92 -20.87 -31.34
N GLY A 18 -26.63 -20.66 -30.06
CA GLY A 18 -25.29 -20.29 -29.57
C GLY A 18 -24.87 -21.27 -28.48
N CYS A 19 -23.84 -22.07 -28.74
CA CYS A 19 -23.17 -22.85 -27.69
C CYS A 19 -22.36 -21.89 -26.83
N VAL A 20 -22.70 -21.79 -25.54
CA VAL A 20 -21.80 -21.23 -24.53
C VAL A 20 -20.80 -22.35 -24.18
N PRO A 21 -19.49 -22.15 -24.31
CA PRO A 21 -18.55 -23.11 -23.77
C PRO A 21 -18.58 -23.02 -22.25
N GLU A 22 -18.83 -24.15 -21.58
CA GLU A 22 -18.57 -24.29 -20.14
C GLU A 22 -17.08 -24.00 -19.90
N THR A 23 -16.77 -22.86 -19.30
CA THR A 23 -15.43 -22.58 -18.80
C THR A 23 -15.21 -23.46 -17.58
N ASN A 24 -14.50 -24.57 -17.77
CA ASN A 24 -13.90 -25.30 -16.67
C ASN A 24 -12.97 -24.34 -15.91
N SER A 25 -13.36 -23.95 -14.71
CA SER A 25 -12.49 -23.22 -13.78
C SER A 25 -11.29 -24.11 -13.47
N ILE A 26 -10.12 -23.77 -14.00
CA ILE A 26 -8.88 -24.39 -13.59
C ILE A 26 -8.56 -23.81 -12.21
N MET A 27 -8.92 -24.54 -11.15
CA MET A 27 -8.44 -24.21 -9.80
C MET A 27 -6.91 -24.18 -9.82
N ASP A 28 -6.35 -23.08 -9.36
CA ASP A 28 -4.91 -22.92 -9.17
C ASP A 28 -4.47 -23.83 -8.00
N PRO A 29 -3.66 -24.88 -8.25
CA PRO A 29 -3.30 -25.87 -7.24
C PRO A 29 -2.35 -25.33 -6.16
N ASP A 30 -1.84 -24.11 -6.30
CA ASP A 30 -0.89 -23.51 -5.34
C ASP A 30 -1.57 -22.83 -4.14
N PHE A 31 -2.91 -22.70 -4.13
CA PHE A 31 -3.66 -22.14 -3.00
C PHE A 31 -4.38 -23.25 -2.24
N ASN A 32 -3.92 -23.49 -1.01
CA ASN A 32 -4.54 -24.42 -0.08
C ASN A 32 -5.99 -24.00 0.20
N ASN A 33 -6.82 -25.00 0.52
CA ASN A 33 -8.28 -25.01 0.68
C ASN A 33 -8.83 -24.13 1.83
N ASP A 34 -8.31 -22.92 2.03
CA ASP A 34 -8.90 -21.91 2.89
C ASP A 34 -9.99 -21.20 2.06
N SER A 35 -11.24 -21.38 2.45
CA SER A 35 -12.45 -21.00 1.67
C SER A 35 -12.66 -19.49 1.51
N ARG A 36 -11.62 -18.68 1.76
CA ARG A 36 -11.67 -17.23 1.67
C ARG A 36 -11.04 -16.80 0.35
N GLU A 37 -11.86 -16.18 -0.49
CA GLU A 37 -11.40 -15.56 -1.72
C GLU A 37 -10.34 -14.50 -1.43
N ILE A 38 -9.19 -14.58 -2.11
CA ILE A 38 -8.15 -13.56 -1.97
C ILE A 38 -8.47 -12.45 -2.96
N GLU A 39 -8.63 -11.24 -2.43
CA GLU A 39 -8.96 -10.07 -3.22
C GLU A 39 -7.96 -8.94 -2.98
N PHE A 40 -7.75 -8.13 -4.01
CA PHE A 40 -7.02 -6.88 -3.89
C PHE A 40 -7.66 -5.80 -4.76
N VAL A 41 -7.37 -4.56 -4.42
CA VAL A 41 -7.74 -3.39 -5.21
C VAL A 41 -6.49 -2.74 -5.83
N TYR A 42 -6.71 -2.01 -6.91
CA TYR A 42 -5.65 -1.33 -7.66
C TYR A 42 -6.20 -0.15 -8.46
N LEU A 43 -5.30 0.72 -8.93
CA LEU A 43 -5.63 1.76 -9.91
C LEU A 43 -5.32 1.28 -11.32
N SER A 44 -6.26 1.45 -12.25
CA SER A 44 -6.11 1.07 -13.66
C SER A 44 -5.36 2.12 -14.48
N SER A 45 -4.49 1.70 -15.40
CA SER A 45 -3.69 2.53 -16.32
C SER A 45 -2.64 3.41 -15.64
N THR A 46 -1.41 3.44 -16.15
CA THR A 46 -0.41 4.43 -15.69
C THR A 46 -0.57 5.82 -16.28
N GLU A 47 -1.37 5.95 -17.34
CA GLU A 47 -1.71 7.25 -17.90
C GLU A 47 -3.10 7.64 -17.38
N PRO A 48 -3.25 8.80 -16.71
CA PRO A 48 -4.55 9.34 -16.42
C PRO A 48 -5.40 9.38 -17.70
N PRO A 49 -6.67 8.97 -17.63
CA PRO A 49 -7.50 8.88 -16.42
C PRO A 49 -7.49 7.47 -15.75
N THR A 50 -7.55 7.37 -14.40
CA THR A 50 -7.49 6.10 -13.62
C THR A 50 -8.67 5.91 -12.66
N GLU A 51 -9.16 4.67 -12.49
CA GLU A 51 -10.22 4.29 -11.56
C GLU A 51 -9.75 3.16 -10.63
N ILE A 52 -10.47 2.95 -9.52
CA ILE A 52 -10.23 1.83 -8.61
C ILE A 52 -10.95 0.59 -9.12
N TYR A 53 -10.23 -0.51 -9.23
CA TYR A 53 -10.75 -1.82 -9.54
C TYR A 53 -10.48 -2.79 -8.40
N LYS A 54 -11.37 -3.76 -8.22
CA LYS A 54 -11.16 -4.94 -7.39
C LYS A 54 -10.85 -6.12 -8.30
N TYR A 55 -9.90 -6.96 -7.92
CA TYR A 55 -9.64 -8.26 -8.53
C TYR A 55 -9.76 -9.36 -7.49
N SER A 56 -10.43 -10.43 -7.87
CA SER A 56 -10.66 -11.63 -7.06
C SER A 56 -9.88 -12.78 -7.69
N ILE A 57 -8.88 -13.30 -6.97
CA ILE A 57 -7.87 -14.22 -7.51
C ILE A 57 -8.48 -15.57 -7.86
N ASN A 58 -9.29 -16.13 -6.96
CA ASN A 58 -9.81 -17.48 -7.11
C ASN A 58 -10.83 -17.57 -8.24
N SER A 59 -11.65 -16.53 -8.44
CA SER A 59 -12.63 -16.47 -9.51
C SER A 59 -12.07 -15.91 -10.83
N ASP A 60 -10.85 -15.37 -10.83
CA ASP A 60 -10.23 -14.64 -11.95
C ASP A 60 -11.19 -13.57 -12.52
N PHE A 61 -11.68 -12.70 -11.64
CA PHE A 61 -12.70 -11.70 -11.99
C PHE A 61 -12.31 -10.33 -11.48
N PHE A 62 -12.56 -9.29 -12.27
CA PHE A 62 -12.38 -7.89 -11.85
C PHE A 62 -13.67 -7.10 -11.93
N THR A 63 -13.79 -6.10 -11.06
CA THR A 63 -14.92 -5.16 -11.03
C THR A 63 -14.41 -3.75 -10.83
N GLN A 64 -14.88 -2.82 -11.66
CA GLN A 64 -14.65 -1.39 -11.46
C GLN A 64 -15.47 -0.89 -10.28
N LEU A 65 -14.82 -0.31 -9.28
CA LEU A 65 -15.48 0.17 -8.05
C LEU A 65 -15.86 1.66 -8.12
N THR A 66 -15.14 2.45 -8.91
CA THR A 66 -15.37 3.90 -9.02
C THR A 66 -15.71 4.32 -10.45
N ASN A 67 -16.54 5.36 -10.59
CA ASN A 67 -16.97 5.92 -11.86
C ASN A 67 -16.81 7.45 -11.83
N THR A 68 -15.56 7.89 -11.81
CA THR A 68 -15.14 9.30 -11.71
C THR A 68 -14.68 9.89 -13.06
N ASN A 69 -14.83 9.15 -14.16
CA ASN A 69 -14.24 9.44 -15.47
C ASN A 69 -12.70 9.49 -15.41
N GLY A 70 -12.16 8.56 -14.62
CA GLY A 70 -10.78 8.32 -14.23
C GLY A 70 -10.06 9.53 -13.63
N ASN A 71 -10.76 10.22 -12.74
CA ASN A 71 -10.19 11.31 -11.95
C ASN A 71 -9.67 10.85 -10.58
N VAL A 72 -9.62 9.54 -10.30
CA VAL A 72 -9.01 9.03 -9.06
C VAL A 72 -7.50 9.28 -9.10
N PHE A 73 -6.97 9.82 -8.01
CA PHE A 73 -5.56 10.14 -7.87
C PHE A 73 -4.83 9.16 -6.93
N ASP A 74 -5.35 8.93 -5.73
CA ASP A 74 -4.85 7.94 -4.78
C ASP A 74 -5.96 7.36 -3.91
N TYR A 75 -5.64 6.31 -3.15
CA TYR A 75 -6.58 5.67 -2.24
C TYR A 75 -5.91 4.90 -1.10
N ASP A 76 -6.72 4.57 -0.10
CA ASP A 76 -6.41 3.63 0.96
C ASP A 76 -7.58 2.70 1.25
N VAL A 77 -7.23 1.55 1.83
CA VAL A 77 -8.16 0.47 2.18
C VAL A 77 -8.15 0.31 3.69
N ASN A 78 -9.34 0.21 4.27
CA ASN A 78 -9.45 -0.22 5.65
C ASN A 78 -9.20 -1.73 5.76
N ASN A 79 -8.08 -2.10 6.40
CA ASN A 79 -7.66 -3.50 6.57
C ASN A 79 -8.55 -4.34 7.53
N GLN A 80 -9.65 -3.79 8.05
CA GLN A 80 -10.63 -4.52 8.85
C GLN A 80 -11.98 -4.65 8.14
N THR A 81 -12.47 -3.56 7.55
CA THR A 81 -13.82 -3.52 6.94
C THR A 81 -13.81 -3.66 5.42
N GLY A 82 -12.68 -3.37 4.76
CA GLY A 82 -12.58 -3.29 3.31
C GLY A 82 -13.12 -1.99 2.72
N ASP A 83 -13.49 -1.01 3.55
CA ASP A 83 -13.89 0.33 3.09
C ASP A 83 -12.74 1.01 2.35
N ILE A 84 -13.07 1.87 1.39
CA ILE A 84 -12.09 2.58 0.56
C ILE A 84 -12.26 4.07 0.74
N ALA A 85 -11.17 4.79 1.03
CA ALA A 85 -11.11 6.24 0.96
C ALA A 85 -10.19 6.62 -0.19
N TYR A 86 -10.58 7.60 -1.00
CA TYR A 86 -9.86 7.93 -2.22
C TYR A 86 -9.98 9.40 -2.57
N SER A 87 -8.98 9.94 -3.26
CA SER A 87 -8.98 11.32 -3.74
C SER A 87 -9.39 11.41 -5.21
N VAL A 88 -10.16 12.43 -5.56
CA VAL A 88 -10.71 12.64 -6.91
C VAL A 88 -10.47 14.06 -7.38
N LYS A 89 -9.91 14.23 -8.57
CA LYS A 89 -9.77 15.54 -9.22
C LYS A 89 -11.14 16.18 -9.46
N ASN A 90 -11.29 17.40 -8.97
CA ASN A 90 -12.52 18.19 -9.11
C ASN A 90 -12.42 19.24 -10.23
N ASP A 91 -13.55 19.87 -10.56
CA ASP A 91 -13.64 20.87 -11.64
C ASP A 91 -12.86 22.16 -11.36
N GLN A 92 -12.42 22.38 -10.12
CA GLN A 92 -11.62 23.54 -9.71
C GLN A 92 -10.11 23.25 -9.77
N GLY A 93 -9.71 22.06 -10.23
CA GLY A 93 -8.32 21.62 -10.33
C GLY A 93 -7.70 21.10 -9.04
N GLY A 94 -8.45 21.07 -7.93
CA GLY A 94 -8.04 20.44 -6.68
C GLY A 94 -8.43 18.96 -6.61
N LEU A 95 -8.24 18.36 -5.42
CA LEU A 95 -8.56 16.95 -5.14
C LEU A 95 -9.53 16.88 -3.95
N ASP A 96 -10.71 16.31 -4.14
CA ASP A 96 -11.72 16.05 -3.10
C ASP A 96 -11.49 14.67 -2.46
N ILE A 97 -11.86 14.49 -1.19
CA ILE A 97 -11.83 13.17 -0.52
C ILE A 97 -13.21 12.53 -0.61
N TRP A 98 -13.22 11.27 -1.07
CA TRP A 98 -14.39 10.42 -1.18
C TRP A 98 -14.22 9.14 -0.37
N PHE A 99 -15.34 8.52 -0.05
CA PHE A 99 -15.45 7.31 0.73
C PHE A 99 -16.43 6.35 0.07
N LEU A 100 -16.01 5.10 -0.05
CA LEU A 100 -16.77 3.99 -0.62
C LEU A 100 -16.80 2.87 0.44
N PRO A 101 -17.88 2.78 1.24
CA PRO A 101 -18.03 1.71 2.22
C PRO A 101 -18.22 0.36 1.54
N PHE A 102 -17.71 -0.71 2.14
CA PHE A 102 -18.07 -2.07 1.78
C PHE A 102 -19.58 -2.31 2.05
N PRO A 103 -20.36 -2.96 1.17
CA PRO A 103 -19.96 -3.74 0.00
C PRO A 103 -19.97 -2.97 -1.34
N TYR A 104 -19.57 -1.71 -1.33
CA TYR A 104 -19.31 -0.87 -2.52
C TYR A 104 -20.55 -0.47 -3.31
N THR A 105 -21.65 -0.18 -2.61
CA THR A 105 -22.94 0.14 -3.25
C THR A 105 -23.13 1.63 -3.53
N GLU A 106 -22.59 2.50 -2.69
CA GLU A 106 -22.81 3.96 -2.78
C GLU A 106 -21.55 4.71 -2.35
N THR A 107 -21.14 5.70 -3.12
CA THR A 107 -20.02 6.58 -2.79
C THR A 107 -20.51 7.83 -2.07
N LYS A 108 -19.70 8.32 -1.12
CA LYS A 108 -19.95 9.56 -0.38
C LYS A 108 -18.75 10.49 -0.51
N LYS A 109 -18.98 11.74 -0.95
CA LYS A 109 -17.97 12.79 -0.83
C LYS A 109 -17.84 13.19 0.65
N LEU A 110 -16.63 13.08 1.20
CA LEU A 110 -16.34 13.49 2.58
C LEU A 110 -15.90 14.96 2.64
N ILE A 111 -15.01 15.38 1.74
CA ILE A 111 -14.42 16.72 1.76
C ILE A 111 -14.42 17.31 0.34
N SER A 112 -14.94 18.53 0.21
CA SER A 112 -14.78 19.38 -0.97
C SER A 112 -13.59 20.33 -0.76
N CYS A 113 -12.51 20.18 -1.51
CA CYS A 113 -11.26 20.92 -1.29
C CYS A 113 -11.08 22.15 -2.18
N GLY A 114 -12.02 22.38 -3.10
CA GLY A 114 -11.97 23.51 -4.03
C GLY A 114 -10.70 23.46 -4.87
N SER A 115 -9.95 24.55 -4.93
CA SER A 115 -8.67 24.61 -5.65
C SER A 115 -7.48 24.00 -4.88
N ASN A 116 -7.67 23.55 -3.64
CA ASN A 116 -6.63 22.83 -2.90
C ASN A 116 -6.68 21.33 -3.20
N SER A 117 -5.55 20.66 -2.99
CA SER A 117 -5.44 19.21 -3.10
C SER A 117 -5.60 18.56 -1.73
N CYS A 118 -6.62 17.72 -1.58
CA CYS A 118 -6.73 16.77 -0.48
C CYS A 118 -6.46 15.36 -0.99
N PHE A 119 -5.43 14.72 -0.47
CA PHE A 119 -4.85 13.51 -1.05
C PHE A 119 -4.20 12.64 0.03
N LEU A 120 -3.77 11.45 -0.36
CA LEU A 120 -3.21 10.41 0.50
C LEU A 120 -4.06 10.16 1.75
N PRO A 121 -5.34 9.75 1.57
CA PRO A 121 -6.15 9.34 2.70
C PRO A 121 -5.51 8.10 3.35
N GLN A 122 -5.63 7.96 4.66
CA GLN A 122 -5.16 6.77 5.39
C GLN A 122 -6.06 6.46 6.57
N PHE A 123 -6.52 5.21 6.66
CA PHE A 123 -7.34 4.76 7.78
C PHE A 123 -6.50 4.57 9.05
N SER A 124 -7.06 4.98 10.18
CA SER A 124 -6.58 4.52 11.49
C SER A 124 -6.93 3.03 11.69
N PRO A 125 -6.08 2.24 12.35
CA PRO A 125 -6.31 0.79 12.53
C PRO A 125 -7.60 0.43 13.28
N GLN A 126 -8.09 1.33 14.12
CA GLN A 126 -9.33 1.16 14.90
C GLN A 126 -10.60 1.67 14.18
N ASN A 127 -10.50 2.02 12.90
CA ASN A 127 -11.58 2.52 12.02
C ASN A 127 -12.40 3.72 12.55
N SER A 128 -11.84 4.50 13.48
CA SER A 128 -12.52 5.68 14.03
C SER A 128 -12.18 6.96 13.26
N LEU A 129 -11.02 6.98 12.61
CA LEU A 129 -10.43 8.16 11.99
C LEU A 129 -9.88 7.85 10.60
N LEU A 130 -9.96 8.85 9.73
CA LEU A 130 -9.26 8.91 8.45
C LEU A 130 -8.34 10.15 8.44
N THR A 131 -7.05 9.95 8.24
CA THR A 131 -6.09 11.04 7.99
C THR A 131 -6.03 11.36 6.51
N TYR A 132 -5.76 12.61 6.15
CA TYR A 132 -5.45 13.01 4.78
C TYR A 132 -4.50 14.21 4.76
N GLN A 133 -3.81 14.41 3.65
CA GLN A 133 -2.94 15.57 3.44
C GLN A 133 -3.71 16.66 2.70
N LYS A 134 -3.56 17.92 3.13
CA LYS A 134 -4.14 19.10 2.48
C LYS A 134 -3.05 20.10 2.13
N GLY A 135 -2.94 20.48 0.86
CA GLY A 135 -1.97 21.47 0.39
C GLY A 135 -2.17 21.83 -1.08
N THR A 136 -1.21 22.57 -1.63
CA THR A 136 -1.14 22.83 -3.08
C THR A 136 -0.23 21.79 -3.71
N TYR A 137 -0.76 20.61 -4.02
CA TYR A 137 0.03 19.58 -4.69
C TYR A 137 0.32 20.02 -6.13
N GLN A 138 1.61 20.24 -6.45
CA GLN A 138 2.06 20.54 -7.80
C GLN A 138 2.96 19.41 -8.29
N PHE A 139 2.52 18.69 -9.33
CA PHE A 139 3.22 17.53 -9.91
C PHE A 139 4.66 17.80 -10.35
N GLU A 140 4.98 19.06 -10.71
CA GLU A 140 6.26 19.43 -11.34
C GLU A 140 7.27 20.06 -10.38
N SER A 141 6.96 20.20 -9.09
CA SER A 141 7.84 20.90 -8.14
C SER A 141 8.23 20.06 -6.93
N THR A 142 9.53 19.93 -6.69
CA THR A 142 10.09 19.33 -5.46
C THR A 142 9.82 20.17 -4.21
N SER A 143 9.36 21.43 -4.34
CA SER A 143 8.92 22.29 -3.22
C SER A 143 7.43 22.12 -2.86
N SER A 144 6.73 21.16 -3.50
CA SER A 144 5.28 20.88 -3.38
C SER A 144 4.78 20.63 -1.94
N TYR A 145 5.66 20.22 -1.01
CA TYR A 145 5.25 19.89 0.36
C TYR A 145 5.24 21.09 1.33
N ALA A 146 5.75 22.25 0.93
CA ALA A 146 5.70 23.45 1.76
C ALA A 146 4.23 23.84 2.01
N ASN A 147 3.85 23.99 3.28
CA ASN A 147 2.46 24.24 3.74
C ASN A 147 1.47 23.08 3.59
N THR A 148 1.94 21.85 3.36
CA THR A 148 1.06 20.67 3.46
C THR A 148 0.73 20.40 4.93
N LYS A 149 -0.53 20.09 5.19
CA LYS A 149 -1.06 19.81 6.54
C LYS A 149 -1.64 18.41 6.61
N ILE A 150 -1.48 17.73 7.73
CA ILE A 150 -2.23 16.50 8.02
C ILE A 150 -3.54 16.90 8.72
N ARG A 151 -4.64 16.38 8.18
CA ARG A 151 -6.02 16.62 8.59
C ARG A 151 -6.68 15.30 8.97
N PHE A 152 -7.76 15.37 9.75
CA PHE A 152 -8.44 14.20 10.27
C PHE A 152 -9.95 14.30 10.01
N ILE A 153 -10.57 13.17 9.71
CA ILE A 153 -12.01 13.01 9.60
C ILE A 153 -12.42 11.96 10.62
N ASP A 154 -13.42 12.28 11.44
CA ASP A 154 -14.07 11.29 12.29
C ASP A 154 -15.05 10.48 11.42
N LEU A 155 -14.83 9.17 11.32
CA LEU A 155 -15.63 8.31 10.44
C LEU A 155 -17.01 7.99 11.01
N ASN A 156 -17.28 8.26 12.30
CA ASN A 156 -18.60 8.06 12.89
C ASN A 156 -19.54 9.23 12.55
N SER A 157 -19.04 10.46 12.66
CA SER A 157 -19.81 11.66 12.34
C SER A 157 -19.62 12.15 10.90
N PHE A 158 -18.59 11.65 10.20
CA PHE A 158 -18.14 12.14 8.89
C PHE A 158 -17.84 13.64 8.88
N THR A 159 -17.29 14.15 9.98
CA THR A 159 -16.94 15.56 10.12
C THR A 159 -15.43 15.71 10.21
N ASP A 160 -14.92 16.78 9.59
CA ASP A 160 -13.57 17.26 9.83
C ASP A 160 -13.38 17.48 11.33
N ARG A 161 -12.38 16.81 11.90
CA ARG A 161 -12.11 16.84 13.33
C ARG A 161 -10.71 17.39 13.53
N THR A 162 -10.59 18.39 14.38
CA THR A 162 -9.32 18.71 15.00
C THR A 162 -9.04 17.65 16.07
N ILE A 163 -8.13 16.74 15.78
CA ILE A 163 -7.53 15.85 16.79
C ILE A 163 -6.26 16.54 17.26
N PHE A 164 -5.82 16.29 18.50
CA PHE A 164 -4.62 16.92 19.06
C PHE A 164 -4.75 18.41 19.43
N GLY A 165 -5.95 18.98 19.39
CA GLY A 165 -6.17 20.39 19.71
C GLY A 165 -5.74 21.38 18.62
N SER A 166 -5.07 20.91 17.56
CA SER A 166 -4.74 21.69 16.35
C SER A 166 -4.58 20.79 15.12
N GLU A 167 -4.59 21.39 13.93
CA GLU A 167 -4.10 20.71 12.71
C GLU A 167 -2.60 20.39 12.88
N ILE A 168 -2.08 19.39 12.16
CA ILE A 168 -0.64 19.20 12.06
C ILE A 168 -0.15 20.00 10.85
N ASP A 169 0.43 21.17 11.13
CA ASP A 169 1.06 21.99 10.12
C ASP A 169 2.39 21.38 9.67
N ASN A 170 2.76 21.59 8.40
CA ASN A 170 4.02 21.15 7.82
C ASN A 170 4.27 19.63 7.95
N GLY A 171 3.21 18.83 7.93
CA GLY A 171 3.26 17.37 8.08
C GLY A 171 2.89 16.64 6.80
N ILE A 172 3.61 15.56 6.47
CA ILE A 172 3.31 14.68 5.33
C ILE A 172 3.50 13.20 5.69
N ASN A 173 2.89 12.32 4.88
CA ASN A 173 2.99 10.86 4.96
C ASN A 173 2.83 10.30 6.38
N PRO A 174 1.64 10.48 7.00
CA PRO A 174 1.36 9.88 8.29
C PRO A 174 1.53 8.35 8.24
N THR A 175 1.79 7.74 9.40
CA THR A 175 1.62 6.31 9.62
C THR A 175 1.18 6.05 11.05
N TRP A 176 0.14 5.25 11.20
CA TRP A 176 -0.40 4.86 12.49
C TRP A 176 0.36 3.65 13.05
N SER A 177 0.58 3.62 14.37
CA SER A 177 0.93 2.37 15.05
C SER A 177 -0.23 1.38 14.92
N PRO A 178 0.00 0.06 14.79
CA PRO A 178 -1.08 -0.92 14.61
C PRO A 178 -2.15 -0.93 15.71
N ASP A 179 -1.79 -0.55 16.93
CA ASP A 179 -2.72 -0.37 18.06
C ASP A 179 -3.46 0.98 18.07
N GLY A 180 -3.17 1.86 17.11
CA GLY A 180 -3.79 3.16 16.92
C GLY A 180 -3.38 4.23 17.95
N LYS A 181 -2.41 3.96 18.84
CA LYS A 181 -2.02 4.89 19.90
C LYS A 181 -1.09 6.01 19.47
N TYR A 182 -0.36 5.81 18.38
CA TYR A 182 0.65 6.73 17.90
C TYR A 182 0.48 7.06 16.43
N LEU A 183 0.83 8.30 16.08
CA LEU A 183 0.92 8.79 14.71
C LEU A 183 2.34 9.29 14.46
N ALA A 184 3.06 8.63 13.57
CA ALA A 184 4.33 9.10 13.08
C ALA A 184 4.15 9.83 11.74
N TYR A 185 4.87 10.90 11.49
CA TYR A 185 4.81 11.64 10.22
C TYR A 185 6.12 12.38 9.93
N TYR A 186 6.32 12.74 8.67
CA TYR A 186 7.41 13.63 8.28
C TYR A 186 7.02 15.08 8.52
N GLN A 187 7.80 15.77 9.34
CA GLN A 187 7.71 17.21 9.47
C GLN A 187 8.65 17.88 8.48
N THR A 188 8.18 18.89 7.77
CA THR A 188 8.95 19.62 6.77
C THR A 188 9.62 20.87 7.34
N ASP A 189 9.19 21.36 8.50
CA ASP A 189 9.83 22.48 9.22
C ASP A 189 9.56 22.43 10.75
N PRO A 190 10.58 22.24 11.62
CA PRO A 190 11.90 21.72 11.27
C PRO A 190 11.81 20.33 10.64
N VAL A 191 12.79 19.98 9.80
CA VAL A 191 12.82 18.70 9.10
C VAL A 191 13.13 17.55 10.06
N GLY A 192 12.27 16.53 10.08
CA GLY A 192 12.46 15.33 10.89
C GLY A 192 11.26 14.38 10.85
N ILE A 193 11.35 13.30 11.63
CA ILE A 193 10.21 12.40 11.90
C ILE A 193 9.65 12.78 13.27
N ARG A 194 8.36 13.10 13.34
CA ARG A 194 7.67 13.32 14.60
C ARG A 194 6.74 12.16 14.90
N ILE A 195 6.72 11.73 16.16
CA ILE A 195 5.74 10.77 16.68
C ILE A 195 4.90 11.46 17.77
N LEU A 196 3.59 11.44 17.58
CA LEU A 196 2.61 11.96 18.54
C LEU A 196 1.77 10.83 19.12
N ASP A 197 1.30 11.00 20.36
CA ASP A 197 0.24 10.15 20.92
C ASP A 197 -1.17 10.68 20.59
N LEU A 198 -2.20 9.93 20.96
CA LEU A 198 -3.61 10.30 20.74
C LEU A 198 -4.06 11.63 21.39
N LEU A 199 -3.31 12.17 22.35
CA LEU A 199 -3.57 13.46 22.99
C LEU A 199 -2.80 14.61 22.34
N GLY A 200 -1.96 14.33 21.33
CA GLY A 200 -1.16 15.32 20.61
C GLY A 200 0.16 15.60 21.30
N ARG A 201 0.52 14.81 22.31
CA ARG A 201 1.78 14.98 23.01
C ARG A 201 2.88 14.38 22.16
N GLU A 202 3.96 15.14 22.02
CA GLU A 202 5.17 14.64 21.38
C GLU A 202 5.73 13.48 22.19
N VAL A 203 5.87 12.33 21.54
CA VAL A 203 6.58 11.17 22.07
C VAL A 203 8.06 11.33 21.77
N ILE A 204 8.39 11.60 20.51
CA ILE A 204 9.75 11.87 20.06
C ILE A 204 9.76 12.69 18.77
N PHE A 205 10.81 13.50 18.60
CA PHE A 205 11.19 14.11 17.34
C PHE A 205 12.61 13.68 16.93
N ILE A 206 12.73 13.03 15.78
CA ILE A 206 14.01 12.54 15.22
C ILE A 206 14.49 13.56 14.18
N HIS A 207 15.57 14.27 14.50
CA HIS A 207 16.16 15.30 13.65
C HIS A 207 16.98 14.73 12.48
N GLY A 208 17.25 15.57 11.47
CA GLY A 208 18.30 15.32 10.47
C GLY A 208 17.94 14.32 9.38
N PHE A 209 16.64 14.14 9.13
CA PHE A 209 16.14 13.18 8.15
C PHE A 209 15.93 13.80 6.77
N GLU A 210 16.33 13.08 5.71
CA GLU A 210 15.90 13.45 4.36
C GLU A 210 14.44 13.03 4.14
N ILE A 211 13.64 13.94 3.58
CA ILE A 211 12.26 13.69 3.15
C ILE A 211 12.31 12.70 1.98
N GLN A 212 12.26 11.40 2.27
CA GLN A 212 12.14 10.27 1.32
C GLN A 212 12.40 8.90 1.94
N ASN A 213 12.96 8.85 3.14
CA ASN A 213 13.14 7.56 3.81
C ASN A 213 11.77 6.90 4.08
N THR A 214 11.79 5.59 4.30
CA THR A 214 10.59 4.88 4.72
C THR A 214 10.67 4.67 6.23
N PHE A 215 9.53 4.77 6.90
CA PHE A 215 9.38 4.35 8.28
C PHE A 215 8.12 3.51 8.45
N ASN A 216 8.10 2.65 9.47
CA ASN A 216 6.96 1.80 9.77
C ASN A 216 7.01 1.27 11.20
N TRP A 217 5.89 0.75 11.68
CA TRP A 217 5.79 0.14 13.01
C TRP A 217 5.88 -1.38 12.89
N ASN A 218 6.41 -2.06 13.90
CA ASN A 218 6.25 -3.51 14.00
C ASN A 218 4.78 -3.88 14.33
N SER A 219 4.42 -5.15 14.15
CA SER A 219 3.06 -5.66 14.41
C SER A 219 2.57 -5.44 15.84
N HIS A 220 3.48 -5.35 16.81
CA HIS A 220 3.17 -5.20 18.24
C HIS A 220 3.06 -3.74 18.70
N SER A 221 3.25 -2.76 17.80
CA SER A 221 3.17 -1.31 18.09
C SER A 221 4.19 -0.77 19.10
N ASN A 222 5.24 -1.52 19.42
CA ASN A 222 6.25 -1.14 20.41
C ASN A 222 7.62 -0.86 19.79
N ILE A 223 7.81 -1.12 18.51
CA ILE A 223 9.03 -0.77 17.78
C ILE A 223 8.67 0.08 16.57
N PHE A 224 9.36 1.21 16.42
CA PHE A 224 9.29 2.05 15.24
C PHE A 224 10.59 1.90 14.43
N TYR A 225 10.46 1.44 13.20
CA TYR A 225 11.54 1.26 12.25
C TYR A 225 11.67 2.47 11.33
N TYR A 226 12.89 2.82 10.95
CA TYR A 226 13.13 3.85 9.93
C TYR A 226 14.48 3.63 9.23
N LEU A 227 14.60 4.07 7.97
CA LEU A 227 15.86 3.95 7.21
C LEU A 227 16.76 5.15 7.41
N ILE A 228 18.07 4.94 7.63
CA ILE A 228 19.09 5.98 7.49
C ILE A 228 20.00 5.64 6.31
N ASN A 229 20.28 6.63 5.46
CA ASN A 229 21.35 6.56 4.47
C ASN A 229 22.62 7.14 5.06
N GLU A 230 23.71 6.40 5.00
CA GLU A 230 25.01 6.78 5.54
C GLU A 230 26.09 6.57 4.47
N ILE A 231 27.29 7.12 4.72
CA ILE A 231 28.48 6.81 3.95
C ILE A 231 29.41 6.01 4.87
N SER A 232 29.79 4.81 4.44
CA SER A 232 30.78 3.95 5.11
C SER A 232 31.82 3.53 4.08
N ASP A 233 33.10 3.73 4.39
CA ASP A 233 34.22 3.42 3.49
C ASP A 233 34.03 3.98 2.07
N ASP A 234 33.64 5.25 1.96
CA ASP A 234 33.32 5.98 0.72
C ASP A 234 32.20 5.35 -0.14
N ARG A 235 31.38 4.46 0.45
CA ARG A 235 30.23 3.83 -0.20
C ARG A 235 28.94 4.25 0.50
N PRO A 236 27.87 4.54 -0.26
CA PRO A 236 26.56 4.69 0.34
C PRO A 236 26.16 3.35 0.97
N ILE A 237 25.57 3.40 2.16
CA ILE A 237 24.89 2.27 2.79
C ILE A 237 23.54 2.73 3.31
N THR A 238 22.60 1.80 3.41
CA THR A 238 21.31 2.05 4.06
C THR A 238 21.18 1.11 5.25
N SER A 239 20.87 1.65 6.42
CA SER A 239 20.63 0.88 7.64
C SER A 239 19.19 1.01 8.10
N VAL A 240 18.66 -0.05 8.70
CA VAL A 240 17.38 -0.01 9.42
C VAL A 240 17.69 0.30 10.87
N GLN A 241 17.13 1.41 11.36
CA GLN A 241 17.13 1.75 12.78
C GLN A 241 15.82 1.30 13.41
N GLU A 242 15.89 0.92 14.67
CA GLU A 242 14.73 0.61 15.49
C GLU A 242 14.75 1.46 16.76
N ILE A 243 13.58 1.97 17.14
CA ILE A 243 13.40 2.63 18.43
C ILE A 243 12.25 1.97 19.19
N SER A 244 12.48 1.61 20.45
CA SER A 244 11.43 1.13 21.33
C SER A 244 10.52 2.28 21.76
N ILE A 245 9.21 2.03 21.79
CA ILE A 245 8.21 3.00 22.22
C ILE A 245 7.39 2.36 23.35
N PRO A 246 7.29 2.98 24.54
CA PRO A 246 7.71 4.34 24.88
C PRO A 246 9.12 4.48 25.47
N GLU A 247 9.91 3.42 25.63
CA GLU A 247 11.18 3.45 26.36
C GLU A 247 12.29 4.26 25.66
N LEU A 248 12.18 4.46 24.34
CA LEU A 248 13.11 5.21 23.49
C LEU A 248 14.52 4.60 23.40
N ASP A 249 14.64 3.29 23.55
CA ASP A 249 15.89 2.57 23.29
C ASP A 249 16.14 2.49 21.79
N LEU A 250 17.27 3.03 21.35
CA LEU A 250 17.68 3.05 19.94
C LEU A 250 18.65 1.91 19.66
N ASN A 251 18.33 1.07 18.67
CA ASN A 251 19.26 0.09 18.13
C ASN A 251 19.35 0.19 16.60
N ARG A 252 20.41 -0.41 16.06
CA ARG A 252 20.65 -0.57 14.63
C ARG A 252 20.52 -2.04 14.25
N ILE A 253 19.73 -2.32 13.22
CA ILE A 253 19.69 -3.65 12.60
C ILE A 253 20.71 -3.69 11.46
N GLU A 254 21.74 -4.51 11.63
CA GLU A 254 22.73 -4.76 10.58
C GLU A 254 22.25 -5.84 9.62
N ILE A 255 21.71 -5.41 8.49
CA ILE A 255 21.33 -6.31 7.40
C ILE A 255 22.54 -6.49 6.49
N LYS A 256 23.08 -7.72 6.46
CA LYS A 256 24.22 -8.07 5.60
C LYS A 256 23.75 -8.28 4.17
N LEU A 257 24.05 -7.30 3.30
CA LEU A 257 23.84 -7.38 1.85
C LEU A 257 25.16 -7.60 1.11
N ASN A 258 25.09 -7.86 -0.20
CA ASN A 258 26.29 -7.91 -1.03
C ASN A 258 26.95 -6.53 -1.11
N GLU A 259 28.23 -6.49 -1.47
CA GLU A 259 28.88 -5.22 -1.80
C GLU A 259 28.07 -4.49 -2.89
N GLN A 260 27.89 -3.18 -2.74
CA GLN A 260 27.12 -2.31 -3.65
C GLN A 260 25.59 -2.49 -3.63
N GLU A 261 25.03 -3.29 -2.73
CA GLU A 261 23.56 -3.37 -2.55
C GLU A 261 23.05 -2.36 -1.50
N LEU A 262 21.91 -1.75 -1.80
CA LEU A 262 21.24 -0.75 -0.96
C LEU A 262 19.78 -1.14 -0.73
N ILE A 263 19.29 -0.92 0.49
CA ILE A 263 17.87 -1.11 0.84
C ILE A 263 17.03 0.02 0.22
N THR A 264 15.90 -0.33 -0.40
CA THR A 264 14.94 0.60 -1.01
C THR A 264 13.56 0.43 -0.40
N GLY A 265 13.23 1.31 0.54
CA GLY A 265 11.98 1.24 1.29
C GLY A 265 11.82 -0.07 2.07
N PHE A 266 10.81 -0.15 2.92
CA PHE A 266 10.46 -1.41 3.59
C PHE A 266 9.02 -1.41 4.09
N ARG A 267 8.50 -2.59 4.44
CA ARG A 267 7.24 -2.77 5.17
C ARG A 267 7.42 -3.85 6.23
N ALA A 268 7.03 -3.56 7.46
CA ALA A 268 6.96 -4.57 8.50
C ALA A 268 5.77 -5.52 8.24
N SER A 269 5.94 -6.79 8.60
CA SER A 269 4.84 -7.75 8.59
C SER A 269 3.79 -7.37 9.63
N PRO A 270 2.48 -7.47 9.30
CA PRO A 270 1.40 -7.16 10.23
C PRO A 270 1.24 -8.23 11.32
N LYS A 271 1.90 -9.38 11.20
CA LYS A 271 1.71 -10.55 12.06
C LYS A 271 2.98 -10.99 12.76
N GLU A 272 4.09 -11.08 12.01
CA GLU A 272 5.35 -11.67 12.49
C GLU A 272 6.43 -10.59 12.60
N ASN A 273 7.51 -10.87 13.33
CA ASN A 273 8.65 -9.94 13.42
C ASN A 273 9.56 -10.06 12.18
N LYS A 274 8.98 -9.74 11.02
CA LYS A 274 9.61 -9.80 9.71
C LYS A 274 9.48 -8.47 8.99
N ILE A 275 10.44 -8.18 8.12
CA ILE A 275 10.46 -6.99 7.28
C ILE A 275 10.63 -7.44 5.83
N VAL A 276 9.79 -6.92 4.94
CA VAL A 276 10.02 -7.00 3.49
C VAL A 276 10.62 -5.68 3.03
N PHE A 277 11.66 -5.72 2.23
CA PHE A 277 12.27 -4.53 1.66
C PHE A 277 12.77 -4.75 0.25
N GLY A 278 12.82 -3.67 -0.51
CA GLY A 278 13.50 -3.68 -1.80
C GLY A 278 15.01 -3.61 -1.59
N VAL A 279 15.75 -4.21 -2.51
CA VAL A 279 17.19 -4.06 -2.63
C VAL A 279 17.50 -3.70 -4.06
N ARG A 280 18.36 -2.70 -4.26
CA ARG A 280 18.90 -2.35 -5.57
C ARG A 280 20.42 -2.31 -5.51
N HIS A 281 21.05 -2.50 -6.66
CA HIS A 281 22.45 -2.16 -6.82
C HIS A 281 22.66 -0.62 -6.75
N SER A 282 23.80 -0.18 -6.26
CA SER A 282 24.19 1.24 -6.21
C SER A 282 24.39 1.82 -7.62
N ASP A 283 24.75 0.97 -8.57
CA ASP A 283 25.02 1.33 -9.96
C ASP A 283 23.72 1.46 -10.78
N LEU A 284 23.72 2.31 -11.80
CA LEU A 284 22.54 2.80 -12.53
C LEU A 284 21.77 1.74 -13.36
N LEU A 285 22.16 0.47 -13.38
CA LEU A 285 21.51 -0.59 -14.16
C LEU A 285 20.85 -1.67 -13.26
N SER A 286 19.65 -1.28 -12.80
CA SER A 286 18.36 -2.00 -12.74
C SER A 286 18.19 -3.43 -12.18
N ASN A 287 19.10 -4.01 -11.42
CA ASN A 287 18.75 -5.25 -10.69
C ASN A 287 18.06 -4.89 -9.37
N GLN A 288 16.72 -4.98 -9.33
CA GLN A 288 15.96 -4.88 -8.09
C GLN A 288 15.48 -6.25 -7.64
N LYS A 289 15.53 -6.47 -6.34
CA LYS A 289 14.96 -7.65 -5.69
C LYS A 289 14.15 -7.21 -4.48
N ILE A 290 13.15 -8.01 -4.13
CA ILE A 290 12.46 -7.92 -2.85
C ILE A 290 13.05 -9.00 -1.95
N VAL A 291 13.31 -8.65 -0.70
CA VAL A 291 13.93 -9.52 0.31
C VAL A 291 13.04 -9.57 1.54
N ILE A 292 12.90 -10.76 2.14
CA ILE A 292 12.30 -10.94 3.46
C ILE A 292 13.40 -11.20 4.47
N PHE A 293 13.43 -10.37 5.49
CA PHE A 293 14.33 -10.47 6.63
C PHE A 293 13.53 -10.79 7.89
N ASP A 294 14.02 -11.79 8.60
CA ASP A 294 13.52 -12.21 9.90
C ASP A 294 14.35 -11.51 10.99
N VAL A 295 13.68 -10.65 11.76
CA VAL A 295 14.34 -9.79 12.74
C VAL A 295 14.87 -10.61 13.92
N ASP A 296 14.11 -11.60 14.37
CA ASP A 296 14.45 -12.43 15.53
C ASP A 296 15.70 -13.27 15.28
N SER A 297 15.82 -13.86 14.09
CA SER A 297 16.97 -14.68 13.70
C SER A 297 18.11 -13.90 13.04
N ASN A 298 17.89 -12.60 12.75
CA ASN A 298 18.80 -11.72 12.02
C ASN A 298 19.28 -12.34 10.69
N LYS A 299 18.32 -12.82 9.88
CA LYS A 299 18.60 -13.53 8.63
C LYS A 299 17.66 -13.14 7.50
N ILE A 300 18.21 -13.10 6.30
CA ILE A 300 17.42 -13.13 5.07
C ILE A 300 16.86 -14.55 4.90
N ILE A 301 15.53 -14.67 4.82
CA ILE A 301 14.82 -15.95 4.72
C ILE A 301 14.14 -16.16 3.35
N GLY A 302 14.11 -15.13 2.51
CA GLY A 302 13.60 -15.22 1.15
C GLY A 302 14.01 -14.02 0.31
N GLN A 303 14.19 -14.24 -0.99
CA GLN A 303 14.43 -13.15 -1.95
C GLN A 303 13.90 -13.53 -3.33
N VAL A 304 13.37 -12.54 -4.04
CA VAL A 304 12.91 -12.67 -5.43
C VAL A 304 13.25 -11.42 -6.21
N GLY A 305 13.59 -11.56 -7.49
CA GLY A 305 13.90 -10.42 -8.35
C GLY A 305 14.47 -10.85 -9.68
N GLU A 306 14.33 -9.99 -10.68
CA GLU A 306 14.82 -10.20 -12.03
C GLU A 306 15.68 -9.01 -12.45
N PRO A 307 16.79 -9.21 -13.20
CA PRO A 307 17.71 -8.14 -13.57
C PRO A 307 17.10 -6.98 -14.37
N THR A 308 15.94 -7.18 -14.96
CA THR A 308 15.35 -6.30 -15.97
C THR A 308 14.04 -5.68 -15.50
N VAL A 309 13.75 -5.79 -14.20
CA VAL A 309 12.47 -5.43 -13.60
C VAL A 309 12.69 -4.56 -12.36
N SER A 310 11.97 -3.44 -12.28
CA SER A 310 11.77 -2.68 -11.04
C SER A 310 10.68 -3.34 -10.22
N LEU A 311 10.85 -3.36 -8.90
CA LEU A 311 9.87 -3.84 -7.95
C LEU A 311 9.52 -2.73 -6.95
N GLY A 312 8.24 -2.53 -6.69
CA GLY A 312 7.76 -1.46 -5.81
C GLY A 312 6.35 -1.72 -5.29
N ASN A 313 5.83 -0.79 -4.48
CA ASN A 313 4.48 -0.85 -3.90
C ASN A 313 4.13 -2.21 -3.27
N TYR A 314 5.12 -2.85 -2.63
CA TYR A 314 4.93 -4.15 -2.02
C TYR A 314 4.22 -4.04 -0.67
N SER A 315 3.33 -5.00 -0.38
CA SER A 315 2.56 -5.07 0.86
C SER A 315 2.32 -6.52 1.27
N TRP A 316 2.22 -6.74 2.58
CA TRP A 316 1.91 -8.04 3.16
C TRP A 316 0.42 -8.32 3.11
N GLN A 317 0.05 -9.58 2.85
CA GLN A 317 -1.26 -10.08 3.27
C GLN A 317 -1.33 -10.11 4.80
N SER A 318 -2.53 -9.93 5.36
CA SER A 318 -2.78 -9.90 6.81
C SER A 318 -2.25 -11.13 7.57
N ASN A 319 -2.25 -12.31 6.95
CA ASN A 319 -1.73 -13.55 7.53
C ASN A 319 -0.20 -13.71 7.40
N GLY A 320 0.48 -12.82 6.68
CA GLY A 320 1.93 -12.83 6.44
C GLY A 320 2.44 -13.83 5.40
N GLU A 321 1.57 -14.48 4.62
CA GLU A 321 1.97 -15.57 3.70
C GLU A 321 2.23 -15.12 2.26
N LEU A 322 1.64 -13.99 1.85
CA LEU A 322 1.75 -13.44 0.50
C LEU A 322 2.29 -12.01 0.53
N ILE A 323 3.08 -11.67 -0.48
CA ILE A 323 3.47 -10.29 -0.79
C ILE A 323 2.82 -9.89 -2.12
N LEU A 324 1.96 -8.87 -2.09
CA LEU A 324 1.42 -8.22 -3.28
C LEU A 324 2.34 -7.07 -3.65
N PHE A 325 2.75 -6.97 -4.92
CA PHE A 325 3.68 -5.95 -5.37
C PHE A 325 3.43 -5.54 -6.81
N GLN A 326 3.98 -4.38 -7.15
CA GLN A 326 4.01 -3.86 -8.51
C GLN A 326 5.38 -4.15 -9.13
N GLN A 327 5.40 -4.53 -10.39
CA GLN A 327 6.61 -4.74 -11.17
C GLN A 327 6.59 -3.95 -12.48
N PHE A 328 7.75 -3.48 -12.93
CA PHE A 328 7.89 -2.72 -14.17
C PHE A 328 9.15 -3.14 -14.92
N GLY A 329 9.01 -3.69 -16.11
CA GLY A 329 10.15 -4.07 -16.95
C GLY A 329 10.78 -2.88 -17.66
N TYR A 330 12.08 -2.99 -17.98
CA TYR A 330 12.83 -1.96 -18.72
C TYR A 330 13.18 -2.34 -20.17
N GLN A 331 12.74 -3.51 -20.65
CA GLN A 331 13.23 -4.08 -21.91
C GLN A 331 12.45 -3.61 -23.15
N SER A 332 11.33 -2.90 -22.98
CA SER A 332 10.54 -2.38 -24.09
C SER A 332 9.96 -1.00 -23.78
N PRO A 333 9.99 -0.04 -24.74
CA PRO A 333 9.52 1.34 -24.53
C PRO A 333 8.03 1.48 -24.19
N ASN A 334 7.23 0.41 -24.35
CA ASN A 334 5.80 0.41 -24.06
C ASN A 334 5.44 -0.55 -22.90
N GLN A 335 6.41 -0.91 -22.04
CA GLN A 335 6.09 -1.71 -20.86
C GLN A 335 5.20 -0.90 -19.91
N LYS A 336 4.16 -1.57 -19.43
CA LYS A 336 3.20 -1.07 -18.45
C LYS A 336 3.44 -1.82 -17.14
N PRO A 337 3.20 -1.20 -15.98
CA PRO A 337 3.39 -1.91 -14.72
C PRO A 337 2.38 -3.04 -14.60
N GLU A 338 2.81 -4.07 -13.90
CA GLU A 338 2.02 -5.25 -13.64
C GLU A 338 1.90 -5.45 -12.13
N ILE A 339 0.84 -6.10 -11.71
CA ILE A 339 0.62 -6.52 -10.33
C ILE A 339 0.89 -8.02 -10.25
N ALA A 340 1.77 -8.38 -9.32
CA ALA A 340 2.14 -9.75 -9.06
C ALA A 340 2.04 -10.07 -7.56
N ILE A 341 1.90 -11.35 -7.25
CA ILE A 341 1.94 -11.85 -5.88
C ILE A 341 3.06 -12.88 -5.76
N TRP A 342 3.84 -12.74 -4.70
CA TRP A 342 4.82 -13.73 -4.27
C TRP A 342 4.24 -14.54 -3.12
N ASN A 343 4.12 -15.86 -3.33
CA ASN A 343 3.82 -16.82 -2.28
C ASN A 343 5.12 -17.25 -1.59
N ILE A 344 5.24 -16.88 -0.32
CA ILE A 344 6.49 -17.04 0.43
C ILE A 344 6.80 -18.52 0.70
N LYS A 345 5.76 -19.35 0.88
CA LYS A 345 5.90 -20.73 1.32
C LYS A 345 6.50 -21.64 0.25
N ASN A 346 6.05 -21.50 -0.99
CA ASN A 346 6.54 -22.28 -2.14
C ASN A 346 7.50 -21.47 -3.02
N ASN A 347 7.74 -20.20 -2.69
CA ASN A 347 8.61 -19.27 -3.41
C ASN A 347 8.19 -19.08 -4.88
N THR A 348 6.89 -19.01 -5.17
CA THR A 348 6.36 -18.77 -6.52
C THR A 348 5.87 -17.34 -6.69
N ILE A 349 6.10 -16.79 -7.88
CA ILE A 349 5.54 -15.50 -8.29
C ILE A 349 4.53 -15.74 -9.40
N LYS A 350 3.37 -15.07 -9.30
CA LYS A 350 2.37 -15.04 -10.36
C LYS A 350 1.93 -13.61 -10.62
N THR A 351 1.96 -13.23 -11.89
CA THR A 351 1.40 -11.96 -12.37
C THR A 351 -0.09 -12.11 -12.65
N TYR A 352 -0.88 -11.14 -12.22
CA TYR A 352 -2.34 -11.18 -12.31
C TYR A 352 -2.91 -10.08 -13.21
N ILE A 353 -2.38 -8.86 -13.11
CA ILE A 353 -2.92 -7.70 -13.82
C ILE A 353 -1.80 -6.96 -14.54
N SER A 354 -2.06 -6.54 -15.78
CA SER A 354 -1.21 -5.62 -16.52
C SER A 354 -1.85 -4.23 -16.59
N ASP A 355 -1.01 -3.22 -16.76
CA ASP A 355 -1.44 -1.81 -16.78
C ASP A 355 -2.14 -1.36 -15.49
N ALA A 356 -1.51 -1.67 -14.36
CA ALA A 356 -2.07 -1.38 -13.05
C ALA A 356 -0.99 -1.01 -12.03
N TYR A 357 -1.36 -0.19 -11.05
CA TYR A 357 -0.43 0.33 -10.06
C TYR A 357 -1.08 0.52 -8.68
N SER A 358 -0.21 0.73 -7.68
CA SER A 358 -0.58 0.93 -6.27
C SER A 358 -1.52 -0.16 -5.72
N PRO A 359 -1.18 -1.46 -5.79
CA PRO A 359 -2.08 -2.52 -5.34
C PRO A 359 -2.15 -2.62 -3.80
N LYS A 360 -3.32 -2.98 -3.26
CA LYS A 360 -3.54 -3.25 -1.82
C LYS A 360 -4.48 -4.43 -1.61
N PHE A 361 -4.14 -5.35 -0.71
CA PHE A 361 -5.04 -6.44 -0.31
C PHE A 361 -6.33 -5.90 0.32
N LEU A 362 -7.43 -6.60 0.08
CA LEU A 362 -8.64 -6.49 0.89
C LEU A 362 -8.56 -7.48 2.07
N PRO A 363 -9.23 -7.20 3.21
CA PRO A 363 -9.10 -7.97 4.45
C PRO A 363 -9.54 -9.42 4.36
#